data_AF-A0AAV6MGE6-F1
#
_entry.id   AF-A0AAV6MGE6-F1
#
_cell.length_a   1.000
_cell.length_b   1.000
_cell.length_c   1.000
_cell.angle_alpha   90.00
_cell.angle_beta   90.00
_cell.angle_gamma   90.00
#
_symmetry.space_group_name_H-M   'P 1'
#
loop_
_entity.id
_entity.type
_entity.pdbx_description
1 polymer ?
#
loop_
_entity_poly.entity_id
_entity_poly.type
_entity_poly.pdbx_seq_one_letter_code
_entity_poly.pdbx_strand_id
1 'polypeptide(L)' 'MASANGKGNVINDVEAKGLNPALIVLLLVGGLLLIFLVGNYALYLYAQKNLPPKKKKPVSKKKMKRDRLKQGVSAPGE' A
#
# COMPACT_ATOMS: atom_id res chain seq x y z
N MET A 1 9.01 -23.24 54.75
CA MET A 1 7.65 -22.66 54.72
C MET A 1 7.59 -21.74 53.51
N ALA A 2 6.77 -22.09 52.52
CA ALA A 2 6.85 -21.56 51.16
C ALA A 2 6.39 -20.09 51.06
N SER A 3 7.13 -19.31 50.27
CA SER A 3 6.88 -17.91 49.92
C SER A 3 5.60 -17.78 49.09
N ALA A 4 4.60 -17.08 49.63
CA ALA A 4 3.34 -16.82 48.97
C ALA A 4 3.46 -15.68 47.94
N ASN A 5 3.40 -16.11 46.68
CA ASN A 5 2.96 -15.45 45.46
C ASN A 5 2.25 -14.07 45.62
N GLY A 6 2.99 -12.97 45.43
CA GLY A 6 2.46 -11.61 45.26
C GLY A 6 2.30 -11.23 43.79
N LYS A 7 1.53 -12.00 43.02
CA LYS A 7 1.37 -11.81 41.56
C LYS A 7 -0.10 -11.84 41.11
N GLY A 8 -0.96 -11.21 41.91
CA GLY A 8 -2.41 -11.23 41.71
C GLY A 8 -3.06 -9.90 42.01
N ASN A 9 -2.62 -8.80 41.37
CA ASN A 9 -3.47 -7.60 41.28
C ASN A 9 -3.18 -6.64 40.13
N VAL A 10 -2.22 -6.90 39.23
CA VAL A 10 -1.84 -5.93 38.19
C VAL A 10 -2.86 -5.81 37.05
N ILE A 11 -3.85 -6.71 37.00
CA ILE A 11 -4.83 -6.78 35.91
C ILE A 11 -6.14 -6.06 36.28
N ASN A 12 -6.45 -5.91 37.57
CA ASN A 12 -7.76 -5.43 38.04
C ASN A 12 -7.83 -3.90 38.24
N ASP A 13 -6.69 -3.20 38.34
CA ASP A 13 -6.66 -1.74 38.50
C ASP A 13 -6.82 -0.95 37.18
N VAL A 14 -7.04 -1.65 36.07
CA VAL A 14 -7.28 -1.04 34.74
C VAL A 14 -8.76 -0.66 34.54
N GLU A 15 -9.66 -1.08 35.42
CA GLU A 15 -11.11 -1.07 35.17
C GLU A 15 -11.90 0.19 35.54
N ALA A 16 -11.29 1.31 35.95
CA ALA A 16 -12.09 2.51 36.30
C ALA A 16 -11.50 3.88 35.90
N LYS A 17 -10.54 3.92 34.97
CA LYS A 17 -10.12 5.16 34.33
C LYS A 17 -10.45 5.09 32.84
N GLY A 18 -11.49 5.80 32.42
CA GLY A 18 -11.84 5.94 31.02
C GLY A 18 -10.65 6.42 30.18
N LEU A 19 -10.63 6.04 28.91
CA LEU A 19 -9.57 6.44 27.98
C LEU A 19 -9.47 7.97 27.89
N ASN A 20 -8.25 8.50 27.89
CA ASN A 20 -8.02 9.93 27.77
C ASN A 20 -8.66 10.47 26.47
N PRO A 21 -9.46 11.54 26.52
CA PRO A 21 -10.09 12.10 25.33
C PRO A 21 -9.09 12.44 24.22
N ALA A 22 -7.88 12.90 24.57
CA ALA A 22 -6.82 13.17 23.59
C ALA A 22 -6.36 11.89 22.86
N LEU A 23 -6.29 10.75 23.57
CA LEU A 23 -5.95 9.46 22.96
C LEU A 23 -7.07 8.95 22.06
N ILE A 24 -8.33 9.11 22.48
CA ILE A 24 -9.49 8.77 21.66
C ILE A 24 -9.47 9.58 20.37
N VAL A 25 -9.25 10.90 20.46
CA VAL A 25 -9.18 11.77 19.28
C VAL A 25 -8.01 11.40 18.38
N LEU A 26 -6.83 11.11 18.94
CA LEU A 26 -5.67 10.66 18.15
C LEU A 26 -5.97 9.36 17.39
N LEU A 27 -6.61 8.39 18.04
CA LEU A 27 -7.00 7.14 17.40
C LEU A 27 -8.08 7.36 16.34
N LEU A 28 -9.07 8.21 16.59
CA LEU A 28 -10.12 8.51 15.62
C LEU A 28 -9.56 9.20 14.38
N VAL A 29 -8.81 10.30 14.57
CA VAL A 29 -8.24 11.07 13.45
C VAL A 29 -7.16 10.27 12.74
N GLY A 30 -6.23 9.68 13.49
CA GLY A 30 -5.15 8.85 12.93
C GLY A 30 -5.68 7.60 12.23
N GLY A 31 -6.67 6.93 12.82
CA GLY A 31 -7.33 5.76 12.25
C GLY A 31 -8.12 6.10 10.99
N LEU A 32 -8.91 7.18 10.99
CA LEU A 32 -9.62 7.66 9.80
C LEU A 32 -8.65 7.97 8.66
N LEU A 33 -7.56 8.69 8.94
CA LEU A 33 -6.55 9.03 7.93
C LEU A 33 -5.84 7.78 7.40
N LEU A 34 -5.47 6.83 8.27
CA LEU A 34 -4.86 5.58 7.86
C LEU A 34 -5.77 4.75 6.96
N ILE A 35 -7.03 4.55 7.36
CA ILE A 35 -8.01 3.80 6.57
C ILE A 35 -8.26 4.48 5.23
N PHE A 36 -8.40 5.80 5.23
CA PHE A 36 -8.59 6.58 4.00
C PHE A 36 -7.39 6.43 3.06
N LEU A 37 -6.17 6.55 3.58
CA LEU A 37 -4.95 6.47 2.78
C LEU A 37 -4.73 5.06 2.23
N VAL A 38 -4.87 4.04 3.08
CA VAL A 38 -4.73 2.62 2.68
C VAL A 38 -5.82 2.22 1.71
N GLY A 39 -7.08 2.55 1.99
CA GLY A 39 -8.21 2.27 1.11
C GLY A 39 -8.05 2.93 -0.25
N ASN A 40 -7.65 4.21 -0.28
CA ASN A 40 -7.41 4.93 -1.53
C ASN A 40 -6.21 4.37 -2.30
N TYR A 41 -5.13 4.00 -1.61
CA TYR A 41 -3.97 3.39 -2.25
C TYR A 41 -4.27 2.00 -2.81
N ALA A 42 -5.01 1.17 -2.06
CA ALA A 42 -5.47 -0.13 -2.52
C ALA A 42 -6.38 -0.01 -3.74
N LEU A 43 -7.31 0.97 -3.72
CA LEU A 43 -8.18 1.25 -4.86
C LEU A 43 -7.38 1.75 -6.08
N TYR A 44 -6.38 2.59 -5.88
CA TYR A 44 -5.48 3.04 -6.94
C TYR A 44 -4.72 1.87 -7.57
N LEU A 45 -4.18 0.96 -6.76
CA LEU A 45 -3.50 -0.24 -7.26
C LEU A 45 -4.47 -1.17 -7.98
N TYR A 46 -5.68 -1.36 -7.46
CA TYR A 46 -6.72 -2.16 -8.11
C TYR A 46 -7.11 -1.57 -9.46
N ALA A 47 -7.33 -0.25 -9.51
CA ALA A 47 -7.60 0.46 -10.74
C ALA A 47 -6.44 0.30 -11.73
N GLN A 48 -5.18 0.44 -11.31
CA GLN A 48 -4.04 0.23 -12.22
C GLN A 48 -3.97 -1.19 -12.80
N LYS A 49 -4.33 -2.22 -12.01
CA LYS A 49 -4.35 -3.61 -12.47
C LYS A 49 -5.46 -3.87 -13.49
N ASN A 50 -6.60 -3.20 -13.34
CA ASN A 50 -7.75 -3.31 -14.24
C ASN A 50 -7.74 -2.26 -15.35
N LEU A 51 -6.87 -1.25 -15.25
CA LEU A 51 -6.73 -0.25 -16.28
C LEU A 51 -6.13 -0.94 -17.51
N PRO A 52 -6.74 -0.76 -18.69
CA PRO A 52 -6.16 -1.28 -19.92
C PRO A 52 -4.73 -0.74 -20.04
N PRO A 53 -3.76 -1.58 -20.48
CA PRO A 53 -2.38 -1.17 -20.59
C PRO A 53 -2.35 0.15 -21.34
N LYS A 54 -1.79 1.21 -20.72
CA LYS A 54 -1.69 2.53 -21.34
C LYS A 54 -1.07 2.30 -22.71
N LYS A 55 -1.92 2.34 -23.75
CA LYS A 55 -1.49 2.06 -25.11
C LYS A 55 -0.46 3.14 -25.40
N LYS A 56 0.83 2.78 -25.36
CA LYS A 56 1.90 3.66 -25.84
C LYS A 56 1.42 4.06 -27.22
N LYS A 57 1.34 5.38 -27.49
CA LYS A 57 0.82 5.89 -28.77
C LYS A 57 1.43 5.02 -29.86
N PRO A 58 0.60 4.32 -30.66
CA PRO A 58 1.12 3.36 -31.62
C PRO A 58 2.15 4.11 -32.46
N VAL A 59 3.37 3.60 -32.42
CA VAL A 59 4.48 4.26 -33.06
C VAL A 59 4.16 4.25 -34.55
N SER A 60 3.97 5.43 -35.16
CA SER A 60 3.58 5.52 -36.58
C SER A 60 4.47 4.60 -37.41
N LYS A 61 3.90 3.93 -38.42
CA LYS A 61 4.65 3.01 -39.29
C LYS A 61 5.93 3.66 -39.84
N LYS A 62 5.94 4.99 -40.06
CA LYS A 62 7.11 5.77 -40.45
C LYS A 62 8.24 5.72 -39.40
N LYS A 63 7.90 5.84 -38.12
CA LYS A 63 8.86 5.76 -37.01
C LYS A 63 9.30 4.33 -36.73
N MET A 64 8.41 3.33 -36.82
CA MET A 64 8.82 1.92 -36.75
C MET A 64 9.80 1.53 -37.86
N LYS A 65 9.55 1.98 -39.10
CA LYS A 65 10.46 1.73 -40.23
C LYS A 65 11.79 2.46 -40.03
N ARG A 66 11.77 3.71 -39.55
CA ARG A 66 13.00 4.46 -39.22
C ARG A 66 13.81 3.78 -38.11
N ASP A 67 13.17 3.31 -37.06
CA ASP A 67 13.84 2.65 -35.94
C ASP A 67 14.40 1.27 -36.37
N ARG A 68 13.65 0.48 -37.17
CA ARG A 68 14.13 -0.77 -37.79
C ARG A 68 15.30 -0.55 -38.76
N LEU A 69 15.27 0.51 -39.55
CA LEU A 69 16.37 0.86 -40.48
C LEU A 69 17.63 1.31 -39.72
N LYS A 70 17.48 1.91 -38.54
CA LYS A 70 18.60 2.32 -37.68
C LYS A 70 19.21 1.16 -36.90
N GLN A 71 18.40 0.19 -36.49
CA GLN A 71 18.87 -0.99 -35.75
C GLN A 71 19.59 -2.00 -36.65
N GLY A 72 19.47 -1.86 -37.97
CA GLY A 72 19.94 -2.88 -38.90
C GLY A 72 19.08 -4.13 -38.80
N VAL A 73 19.03 -4.90 -39.89
CA VAL A 73 18.46 -6.24 -39.88
C VAL A 73 19.66 -7.18 -39.72
N SER A 74 19.73 -7.96 -38.64
CA SER A 74 20.64 -9.11 -38.63
C SER A 74 20.18 -10.04 -39.75
N ALA A 75 21.13 -10.45 -40.61
CA ALA A 75 20.81 -11.30 -41.74
C ALA A 75 20.05 -12.55 -41.27
N PRO A 76 18.97 -12.98 -41.95
CA PRO A 76 18.33 -14.25 -41.66
C PRO A 76 19.27 -15.37 -42.10
N GLY A 77 20.13 -15.85 -41.19
CA GLY A 77 21.14 -16.85 -41.52
C GLY A 77 22.32 -17.03 -40.56
N GLU A 78 22.17 -16.65 -39.28
CA GLU A 78 23.00 -17.18 -38.17
C GLU A 78 22.10 -17.79 -37.09
#